data_AF-A0A5S4YNB9-F1
#
_entry.id   AF-A0A5S4YNB9-F1
#
_cell.length_a   1.000
_cell.length_b   1.000
_cell.length_c   1.000
_cell.angle_alpha   90.00
_cell.angle_beta   90.00
_cell.angle_gamma   90.00
#
_symmetry.space_group_name_H-M   'P 1'
#
loop_
_entity.id
_entity.type
_entity.pdbx_description
1 polymer ?
#
loop_
_entity_poly.entity_id
_entity_poly.type
_entity_poly.pdbx_seq_one_letter_code
_entity_poly.pdbx_strand_id
1 'polypeptide(L)'
;MPGPTVAVQVRGISICGRMKALISFVEIENRVILAKYQRLMVRAKVVLVEKGSGRPLPETATTIASPVPVGALRIRLPDAIEPGTYFLKAINGHGEDAARSVDFEIH
;
A
#
# COMPACT_ATOMS: atom_id res chain seq x y z
N MET A 1 24.19 13.22 30.16
CA MET A 1 23.94 12.75 28.77
C MET A 1 23.95 11.23 28.81
N PRO A 2 23.05 10.48 28.13
CA PRO A 2 22.13 10.85 27.04
C PRO A 2 20.64 10.85 27.45
N GLY A 3 19.80 11.55 26.69
CA GLY A 3 18.35 11.58 26.88
C GLY A 3 17.66 10.39 26.19
N PRO A 4 16.50 9.94 26.67
CA PRO A 4 15.66 9.03 25.90
C PRO A 4 14.85 9.83 24.87
N THR A 5 15.14 9.58 23.60
CA THR A 5 14.33 10.01 22.45
C THR A 5 12.90 9.52 22.63
N VAL A 6 11.97 10.48 22.66
CA VAL A 6 10.53 10.26 22.70
C VAL A 6 10.10 9.57 21.41
N ALA A 7 9.73 8.29 21.49
CA ALA A 7 8.93 7.65 20.45
C ALA A 7 7.48 8.12 20.61
N VAL A 8 7.16 9.29 20.05
CA VAL A 8 5.77 9.74 19.92
C VAL A 8 5.11 8.83 18.90
N GLN A 9 4.40 7.80 19.36
CA GLN A 9 3.47 7.08 18.52
C GLN A 9 2.20 7.93 18.38
N VAL A 10 2.22 8.89 17.44
CA VAL A 10 1.00 9.58 17.01
C VAL A 10 0.17 8.59 16.19
N ARG A 11 -0.53 7.68 16.86
CA ARG A 11 -1.67 6.98 16.26
C ARG A 11 -2.85 7.93 16.35
N GLY A 12 -3.02 8.76 15.33
CA GLY A 12 -4.28 9.43 15.06
C GLY A 12 -5.35 8.38 14.76
N ILE A 13 -6.00 7.87 15.80
CA ILE A 13 -7.15 6.99 15.66
C ILE A 13 -8.33 7.87 15.27
N SER A 14 -8.51 8.07 13.96
CA SER A 14 -9.71 8.68 13.42
C SER A 14 -10.86 7.66 13.51
N ILE A 15 -11.50 7.61 14.68
CA ILE A 15 -12.79 6.95 14.95
C ILE A 15 -13.94 7.87 14.53
N CYS A 16 -14.18 7.98 13.22
CA CYS A 16 -15.48 8.36 12.69
C CYS A 16 -15.82 7.35 11.59
N GLY A 17 -16.99 6.71 11.68
CA GLY A 17 -17.48 5.60 10.85
C GLY A 17 -17.64 5.91 9.35
N ARG A 18 -16.55 6.22 8.67
CA ARG A 18 -16.47 6.29 7.21
C ARG A 18 -16.11 4.90 6.72
N MET A 19 -16.86 4.36 5.77
CA MET A 19 -16.46 3.16 5.04
C MET A 19 -15.16 3.48 4.27
N LYS A 20 -14.01 3.36 4.93
CA LYS A 20 -12.71 3.67 4.34
C LYS A 20 -12.31 2.56 3.39
N ALA A 21 -11.66 2.95 2.29
CA ALA A 21 -10.99 1.99 1.43
C ALA A 21 -9.91 1.27 2.22
N LEU A 22 -9.76 -0.02 1.96
CA LEU A 22 -8.78 -0.88 2.61
C LEU A 22 -7.98 -1.59 1.53
N ILE A 23 -6.68 -1.71 1.79
CA ILE A 23 -5.79 -2.56 1.03
C ILE A 23 -4.93 -3.34 2.00
N SER A 24 -4.83 -4.65 1.78
CA SER A 24 -4.11 -5.58 2.63
C SER A 24 -3.16 -6.38 1.77
N PHE A 25 -1.89 -6.39 2.16
CA PHE A 25 -0.92 -7.34 1.66
C PHE A 25 -1.30 -8.75 2.16
N VAL A 26 -1.15 -9.75 1.31
CA VAL A 26 -1.38 -11.17 1.65
C VAL A 26 -0.05 -11.89 1.69
N GLU A 27 0.65 -11.96 0.55
CA GLU A 27 1.92 -12.68 0.41
C GLU A 27 2.63 -12.28 -0.89
N ILE A 28 3.85 -12.78 -1.09
CA ILE A 28 4.61 -12.68 -2.33
C ILE A 28 4.86 -14.09 -2.84
N GLU A 29 4.44 -14.36 -4.07
CA GLU A 29 4.66 -15.64 -4.74
C GLU A 29 5.26 -15.39 -6.13
N ASN A 30 6.38 -16.03 -6.47
CA ASN A 30 7.01 -15.92 -7.80
C ASN A 30 7.21 -14.46 -8.29
N ARG A 31 7.71 -13.56 -7.42
CA ARG A 31 7.84 -12.11 -7.68
C ARG A 31 6.51 -11.40 -7.97
N VAL A 32 5.39 -11.95 -7.49
CA VAL A 32 4.07 -11.34 -7.58
C VAL A 32 3.57 -11.10 -6.17
N ILE A 33 3.31 -9.84 -5.82
CA ILE A 33 2.59 -9.49 -4.59
C ILE A 33 1.12 -9.82 -4.80
N LEU A 34 0.58 -10.67 -3.93
CA LEU A 34 -0.86 -10.86 -3.76
C LEU A 34 -1.36 -9.89 -2.70
N ALA A 35 -2.37 -9.11 -3.08
CA ALA A 35 -3.05 -8.18 -2.18
C ALA A 35 -4.56 -8.32 -2.31
N LYS A 36 -5.29 -7.92 -1.27
CA LYS A 36 -6.75 -7.79 -1.30
C LYS A 36 -7.12 -6.34 -1.07
N TYR A 37 -8.16 -5.90 -1.75
CA TYR A 37 -8.70 -4.57 -1.57
C TYR A 37 -10.19 -4.61 -1.26
N GLN A 38 -10.65 -3.61 -0.52
CA GLN A 38 -12.05 -3.38 -0.23
C GLN A 38 -12.37 -1.90 -0.37
N ARG A 39 -13.51 -1.60 -0.97
CA ARG A 39 -14.07 -0.27 -1.18
C ARG A 39 -13.09 0.67 -1.91
N LEU A 40 -12.25 0.12 -2.79
CA LEU A 40 -11.47 0.95 -3.72
C LEU A 40 -12.35 1.36 -4.90
N MET A 41 -12.20 2.63 -5.31
CA MET A 41 -12.91 3.17 -6.46
C MET A 41 -12.38 2.57 -7.76
N VAL A 42 -13.23 2.47 -8.78
CA VAL A 42 -12.80 2.19 -10.14
C VAL A 42 -11.80 3.26 -10.58
N ARG A 43 -10.76 2.86 -11.31
CA ARG A 43 -9.59 3.68 -11.68
C ARG A 43 -8.67 4.06 -10.52
N ALA A 44 -8.90 3.56 -9.30
CA ALA A 44 -7.89 3.67 -8.25
C ALA A 44 -6.59 3.00 -8.71
N LYS A 45 -5.46 3.65 -8.47
CA LYS A 45 -4.13 3.17 -8.79
C LYS A 45 -3.48 2.67 -7.52
N VAL A 46 -3.11 1.40 -7.49
CA VAL A 46 -2.33 0.83 -6.40
C VAL A 46 -0.87 0.81 -6.82
N VAL A 47 0.03 1.32 -5.98
CA VAL A 47 1.46 1.40 -6.25
C VAL A 47 2.25 0.90 -5.05
N LEU A 48 3.37 0.24 -5.30
CA LEU A 48 4.33 -0.13 -4.26
C LEU A 48 5.16 1.09 -3.87
N VAL A 49 5.37 1.31 -2.58
CA VAL A 49 6.17 2.44 -2.07
C VAL A 49 7.23 1.90 -1.14
N GLU A 50 8.49 2.28 -1.39
CA GLU A 50 9.59 1.98 -0.49
C GLU A 50 9.47 2.83 0.78
N LYS A 51 9.52 2.21 1.96
CA LYS A 51 9.36 2.93 3.23
C LYS A 51 10.57 3.80 3.57
N GLY A 52 11.78 3.36 3.22
CA GLY A 52 13.03 4.06 3.52
C GLY A 52 13.13 5.39 2.77
N SER A 53 12.96 5.35 1.45
CA SER A 53 13.03 6.55 0.60
C SER A 53 11.70 7.29 0.42
N GLY A 54 10.57 6.64 0.72
CA GLY A 54 9.23 7.15 0.42
C GLY A 54 8.91 7.17 -1.08
N ARG A 55 9.77 6.60 -1.93
CA ARG A 55 9.61 6.64 -3.39
C ARG A 55 8.57 5.61 -3.84
N PRO A 56 7.54 6.02 -4.59
CA PRO A 56 6.67 5.07 -5.27
C PRO A 56 7.41 4.43 -6.45
N LEU A 57 7.18 3.14 -6.67
CA LEU A 57 7.70 2.39 -7.81
C LEU A 57 6.62 2.35 -8.91
N PRO A 58 6.61 3.29 -9.86
CA PRO A 58 5.51 3.44 -10.83
C PRO A 58 5.34 2.22 -11.75
N GLU A 59 6.40 1.44 -11.97
CA GLU A 59 6.39 0.19 -12.73
C GLU A 59 5.54 -0.92 -12.09
N THR A 60 5.36 -0.88 -10.78
CA THR A 60 4.48 -1.80 -10.04
C THR A 60 3.02 -1.33 -10.01
N ALA A 61 2.73 -0.18 -10.62
CA ALA A 61 1.43 0.41 -10.45
C ALA A 61 0.35 -0.37 -11.21
N THR A 62 -0.69 -0.77 -10.49
CA THR A 62 -1.83 -1.51 -11.03
C THR A 62 -3.11 -0.72 -10.84
N THR A 63 -3.85 -0.53 -11.93
CA THR A 63 -5.14 0.17 -11.90
C THR A 63 -6.28 -0.80 -11.63
N ILE A 64 -7.15 -0.46 -10.67
CA ILE A 64 -8.38 -1.19 -10.39
C ILE A 64 -9.37 -0.93 -11.53
N ALA A 65 -9.56 -1.91 -12.40
CA ALA A 65 -10.55 -1.87 -13.47
C ALA A 65 -11.92 -2.43 -13.03
N SER A 66 -11.95 -3.23 -11.96
CA SER A 66 -13.17 -3.90 -11.52
C SER A 66 -14.17 -2.92 -10.89
N PRO A 67 -15.45 -2.95 -11.29
CA PRO A 67 -16.53 -2.21 -10.61
C PRO A 67 -16.88 -2.80 -9.24
N VAL A 68 -16.38 -4.00 -8.92
CA VAL A 68 -16.65 -4.67 -7.65
C VAL A 68 -15.83 -3.99 -6.55
N PRO A 69 -16.47 -3.57 -5.45
CA PRO A 69 -15.78 -2.86 -4.37
C PRO A 69 -14.78 -3.75 -3.64
N VAL A 70 -14.88 -5.08 -3.72
CA VAL A 70 -13.95 -6.03 -3.10
C VAL A 70 -13.28 -6.88 -4.17
N GLY A 71 -11.98 -7.11 -4.02
CA GLY A 71 -11.24 -7.95 -4.96
C GLY A 71 -9.83 -8.30 -4.49
N ALA A 72 -9.16 -9.07 -5.34
CA ALA A 72 -7.74 -9.38 -5.21
C ALA A 72 -6.95 -8.65 -6.30
N LEU A 73 -5.71 -8.32 -5.99
CA LEU A 73 -4.78 -7.65 -6.86
C LEU A 73 -3.50 -8.48 -6.93
N ARG A 74 -2.92 -8.55 -8.12
CA ARG A 74 -1.64 -9.20 -8.39
C ARG A 74 -0.71 -8.13 -8.96
N ILE A 75 0.34 -7.81 -8.22
CA ILE A 75 1.32 -6.79 -8.63
C ILE A 75 2.62 -7.50 -8.92
N ARG A 76 3.12 -7.41 -10.15
CA ARG A 76 4.40 -7.98 -10.52
C ARG A 76 5.53 -7.08 -10.03
N LEU A 77 6.47 -7.67 -9.31
CA LEU A 77 7.70 -7.01 -8.90
C LEU A 77 8.68 -6.96 -10.07
N PRO A 78 9.44 -5.86 -10.21
CA PRO A 78 10.52 -5.76 -11.19
C PRO A 78 11.69 -6.64 -10.76
N ASP A 79 12.52 -7.04 -11.72
CA ASP A 79 13.68 -7.91 -11.46
C ASP A 79 14.77 -7.22 -10.62
N ALA A 80 14.83 -5.88 -10.67
CA ALA A 80 15.81 -5.06 -9.97
C ALA A 80 15.25 -4.42 -8.68
N ILE A 81 14.26 -5.05 -8.03
CA ILE A 81 13.77 -4.52 -6.74
C ILE A 81 14.81 -4.72 -5.65
N GLU A 82 15.15 -3.64 -4.96
CA GLU A 82 16.06 -3.70 -3.82
C GLU A 82 15.36 -4.33 -2.61
N PRO A 83 16.04 -5.20 -1.84
CA PRO A 83 15.52 -5.70 -0.59
C PRO A 83 15.22 -4.55 0.39
N GLY A 84 14.11 -4.63 1.11
CA GLY A 84 13.73 -3.59 2.06
C GLY A 84 12.29 -3.66 2.53
N THR A 85 11.87 -2.63 3.27
CA THR A 85 10.50 -2.49 3.75
C THR A 85 9.67 -1.67 2.77
N TYR A 86 8.53 -2.23 2.36
CA TYR A 86 7.59 -1.64 1.42
C TYR A 86 6.18 -1.60 1.98
N PHE A 87 5.33 -0.78 1.38
CA PHE A 87 3.89 -0.81 1.61
C PHE A 87 3.14 -0.54 0.31
N LEU A 88 1.91 -1.04 0.22
CA LEU A 88 1.00 -0.72 -0.87
C LEU A 88 0.26 0.57 -0.56
N LYS A 89 0.23 1.45 -1.54
CA LYS A 89 -0.51 2.71 -1.49
C LYS A 89 -1.55 2.72 -2.60
N ALA A 90 -2.81 2.90 -2.23
CA ALA A 90 -3.89 3.09 -3.18
C ALA A 90 -4.19 4.59 -3.30
N ILE A 91 -4.25 5.06 -4.55
CA ILE A 91 -4.49 6.44 -4.95
C ILE A 91 -5.80 6.46 -5.75
N ASN A 92 -6.73 7.35 -5.44
CA ASN A 92 -8.00 7.45 -6.18
C ASN A 92 -7.81 8.08 -7.57
N GLY A 93 -8.89 8.15 -8.36
CA GLY A 93 -8.86 8.77 -9.71
C GLY A 93 -8.55 10.27 -9.72
N HIS A 94 -8.55 10.93 -8.56
CA HIS A 94 -8.20 12.34 -8.38
C HIS A 94 -6.74 12.54 -7.95
N GLY A 95 -5.97 11.46 -7.74
CA GLY A 95 -4.58 11.55 -7.28
C GLY A 95 -4.43 11.63 -5.76
N GLU A 96 -5.51 11.43 -4.99
CA GLU A 96 -5.50 11.49 -3.53
C GLU A 96 -5.32 10.11 -2.90
N ASP A 97 -4.75 10.08 -1.70
CA ASP A 97 -4.50 8.86 -0.95
C ASP A 97 -5.81 8.22 -0.47
N ALA A 98 -6.14 7.05 -1.02
CA ALA A 98 -7.36 6.32 -0.71
C ALA A 98 -7.16 5.31 0.43
N ALA A 99 -6.07 4.55 0.39
CA ALA A 99 -5.75 3.51 1.37
C ALA A 99 -4.25 3.19 1.41
N ARG A 100 -3.80 2.61 2.52
CA ARG A 100 -2.43 2.11 2.71
C ARG A 100 -2.47 0.74 3.39
N SER A 101 -1.63 -0.18 2.94
CA SER A 101 -1.45 -1.47 3.60
C SER A 101 -0.53 -1.36 4.82
N VAL A 102 -0.49 -2.42 5.61
CA VAL A 102 0.61 -2.64 6.53
C VAL A 102 1.94 -2.71 5.78
N ASP A 103 3.02 -2.41 6.49
CA ASP A 103 4.37 -2.53 5.97
C ASP A 103 4.75 -4.02 5.88
N PHE A 104 5.48 -4.40 4.83
CA PHE A 104 6.00 -5.76 4.63
C PHE A 104 7.41 -5.71 4.06
N GLU A 105 8.16 -6.80 4.24
CA GLU A 105 9.53 -6.92 3.77
C GLU A 105 9.59 -7.67 2.44
N ILE A 106 10.46 -7.19 1.55
CA ILE A 106 10.86 -7.87 0.33
C ILE A 106 12.34 -8.23 0.53
N HIS A 107 12.66 -9.50 0.32
CA HIS A 107 14.00 -10.07 0.45
C HIS A 107 14.57 -10.47 -0.91
#